data_AF-A0A9E1IIV3-F1
#
_entry.id   AF-A0A9E1IIV3-F1
#
_cell.length_a   1.000
_cell.length_b   1.000
_cell.length_c   1.000
_cell.angle_alpha   90.00
_cell.angle_beta   90.00
_cell.angle_gamma   90.00
#
_symmetry.space_group_name_H-M   'P 1'
#
loop_
_entity.id
_entity.type
_entity.pdbx_description
1 polymer ?
#
loop_
_entity_poly.entity_id
_entity_poly.type
_entity_poly.pdbx_seq_one_letter_code
_entity_poly.pdbx_strand_id
1 'polypeptide(L)'
;FTGIEVAVLEDDEFRWYTGHRIYHDGWTRFGRSMGHPHGGDQRTLHVWLGRARADQWGVRFSFERVRRALVAERLATHTFVFPHQELRHTFAASAHRMFPHGGLLAFSLQLSPLQNAEFVPEANRLEHRLNVSWQPGFFLSKKDGQARK
;
A
#
# COMPACT_ATOMS: atom_id res chain seq x y z
N PHE A 1 11.58 2.34 -14.88
CA PHE A 1 11.64 1.27 -13.89
C PHE A 1 10.36 0.46 -13.95
N THR A 2 10.47 -0.85 -13.75
CA THR A 2 9.34 -1.79 -13.80
C THR A 2 9.60 -2.90 -12.79
N GLY A 3 8.55 -3.46 -12.21
CA GLY A 3 8.68 -4.55 -11.26
C GLY A 3 7.37 -5.30 -11.06
N ILE A 4 7.53 -6.55 -10.65
CA ILE A 4 6.45 -7.45 -10.27
C ILE A 4 6.86 -8.07 -8.94
N GLU A 5 5.95 -8.04 -7.97
CA GLU A 5 6.12 -8.66 -6.68
C GLU A 5 4.93 -9.59 -6.43
N VAL A 6 5.24 -10.80 -5.98
CA VAL A 6 4.25 -11.80 -5.56
C VAL A 6 4.58 -12.21 -4.15
N ALA A 7 3.59 -12.08 -3.26
CA ALA A 7 3.68 -12.54 -1.88
C ALA A 7 2.55 -13.53 -1.59
N VAL A 8 2.89 -14.66 -0.98
CA VAL A 8 1.94 -15.68 -0.53
C VAL A 8 2.20 -15.89 0.95
N LEU A 9 1.21 -15.54 1.77
CA LEU A 9 1.25 -15.66 3.23
C LEU A 9 -0.01 -16.41 3.63
N GLU A 10 0.03 -17.74 3.50
CA GLU A 10 -1.03 -18.64 3.92
C GLU A 10 -0.49 -19.37 5.15
N ASP A 11 -0.88 -18.93 6.36
CA ASP A 11 -0.33 -19.49 7.60
C ASP A 11 -1.39 -20.35 8.29
N ASP A 12 -1.38 -21.63 7.95
CA ASP A 12 -2.37 -22.60 8.40
C ASP A 12 -2.03 -23.23 9.77
N GLU A 13 -0.84 -23.01 10.33
CA GLU A 13 -0.39 -23.71 11.56
C GLU A 13 -0.12 -22.78 12.74
N PHE A 14 0.51 -21.63 12.52
CA PHE A 14 0.90 -20.75 13.60
C PHE A 14 0.44 -19.35 13.22
N ARG A 15 -0.77 -18.93 13.61
CA ARG A 15 -1.36 -17.62 13.21
C ARG A 15 -0.56 -16.40 13.73
N TRP A 16 0.66 -16.19 13.25
CA TRP A 16 1.56 -15.13 13.72
C TRP A 16 1.01 -13.75 13.37
N TYR A 17 0.27 -13.62 12.28
CA TYR A 17 -0.18 -12.32 11.75
C TYR A 17 -1.54 -11.85 12.26
N THR A 18 -2.43 -12.76 12.69
CA THR A 18 -3.84 -12.46 12.99
C THR A 18 -4.26 -12.90 14.40
N GLY A 19 -3.31 -13.32 15.24
CA GLY A 19 -3.51 -13.64 16.65
C GLY A 19 -2.74 -14.89 17.05
N HIS A 20 -1.75 -14.73 17.93
CA HIS A 20 -0.89 -15.82 18.38
C HIS A 20 -1.31 -16.27 19.79
N ARG A 21 -1.08 -17.55 20.14
CA ARG A 21 -1.48 -18.12 21.46
C ARG A 21 -0.90 -17.34 22.65
N ILE A 22 0.30 -16.81 22.49
CA ILE A 22 1.03 -16.04 23.51
C ILE A 22 0.85 -14.53 23.28
N TYR A 23 0.80 -14.10 22.02
CA TYR A 23 0.65 -12.70 21.64
C TYR A 23 -0.70 -12.55 20.94
N HIS A 24 -1.74 -12.28 21.72
CA HIS A 24 -3.11 -12.24 21.22
C HIS A 24 -3.30 -11.20 20.10
N ASP A 25 -2.48 -10.14 20.09
CA ASP A 25 -2.46 -9.11 19.04
C ASP A 25 -1.70 -9.53 17.76
N GLY A 26 -1.06 -10.70 17.76
CA GLY A 26 -0.19 -11.18 16.69
C GLY A 26 1.05 -10.32 16.48
N TRP A 27 1.66 -10.42 15.31
CA TRP A 27 2.81 -9.64 14.86
C TRP A 27 2.35 -8.27 14.36
N THR A 28 1.74 -7.51 15.26
CA THR A 28 1.25 -6.17 14.98
C THR A 28 1.85 -5.16 15.95
N ARG A 29 1.94 -3.89 15.52
CA ARG A 29 2.29 -2.76 16.38
C ARG A 29 1.37 -1.61 16.05
N PHE A 30 0.69 -1.09 17.07
CA PHE A 30 -0.35 -0.06 16.91
C PHE A 30 -1.44 -0.46 15.89
N GLY A 31 -1.84 -1.73 15.90
CA GLY A 31 -2.85 -2.27 14.98
C GLY A 31 -2.38 -2.47 13.53
N ARG A 32 -1.08 -2.31 13.26
CA ARG A 32 -0.50 -2.53 11.91
C ARG A 32 0.36 -3.78 11.90
N SER A 33 0.18 -4.62 10.88
CA SER A 33 1.08 -5.75 10.61
C SER A 33 2.51 -5.23 10.43
N MET A 34 3.49 -5.81 11.14
CA MET A 34 4.89 -5.41 10.98
C MET A 34 5.66 -6.24 9.94
N GLY A 35 5.05 -7.30 9.40
CA GLY A 35 5.62 -8.07 8.30
C GLY A 35 5.08 -7.58 6.96
N HIS A 36 4.05 -8.27 6.44
CA HIS A 36 3.42 -7.87 5.18
C HIS A 36 2.34 -6.80 5.38
N PRO A 37 2.24 -5.77 4.52
CA PRO A 37 1.35 -4.62 4.73
C PRO A 37 -0.13 -4.99 4.88
N HIS A 38 -0.57 -6.05 4.18
CA HIS A 38 -1.96 -6.49 4.21
C HIS A 38 -2.22 -7.54 5.32
N GLY A 39 -1.23 -7.94 6.12
CA GLY A 39 -1.36 -9.00 7.15
C GLY A 39 -1.11 -10.43 6.66
N GLY A 40 -1.72 -11.42 7.31
CA GLY A 40 -1.65 -12.85 6.95
C GLY A 40 -2.86 -13.35 6.16
N ASP A 41 -2.81 -14.63 5.80
CA ASP A 41 -3.86 -15.42 5.13
C ASP A 41 -4.30 -14.86 3.76
N GLN A 42 -3.32 -14.51 2.95
CA GLN A 42 -3.54 -13.87 1.67
C GLN A 42 -2.45 -14.09 0.63
N ARG A 43 -2.84 -13.83 -0.62
CA ARG A 43 -1.95 -13.72 -1.76
C ARG A 43 -2.02 -12.32 -2.33
N THR A 44 -0.87 -11.70 -2.51
CA THR A 44 -0.74 -10.36 -3.09
C THR A 44 0.08 -10.42 -4.35
N LEU A 45 -0.42 -9.79 -5.41
CA LEU A 45 0.30 -9.49 -6.63
C LEU A 45 0.37 -7.97 -6.76
N HIS A 46 1.58 -7.43 -6.84
CA HIS A 46 1.79 -6.01 -7.06
C HIS A 46 2.66 -5.82 -8.31
N VAL A 47 2.13 -5.09 -9.28
CA VAL A 47 2.81 -4.76 -10.53
C VAL A 47 2.97 -3.25 -10.57
N TRP A 48 4.16 -2.77 -10.90
CA TRP A 48 4.38 -1.35 -11.13
C TRP A 48 5.27 -1.09 -12.32
N LEU A 49 4.99 0.02 -12.98
CA LEU A 49 5.78 0.53 -14.08
C LEU A 49 5.86 2.04 -13.99
N GLY A 50 7.00 2.59 -14.36
CA GLY A 50 7.18 4.02 -14.31
C GLY A 50 8.39 4.47 -15.10
N ARG A 51 8.39 5.75 -15.42
CA ARG A 51 9.53 6.42 -16.02
C ARG A 51 9.78 7.68 -15.22
N ALA A 52 11.03 7.90 -14.88
CA ALA A 52 11.46 9.13 -14.28
C ALA A 52 12.67 9.64 -15.05
N ARG A 53 12.75 10.95 -15.19
CA ARG A 53 13.97 11.66 -15.51
C ARG A 53 14.46 12.28 -14.22
N ALA A 54 15.66 11.89 -13.80
CA ALA A 54 16.30 12.41 -12.60
C ALA A 54 16.18 13.95 -12.58
N ASP A 55 15.76 14.46 -11.43
CA ASP A 55 15.66 15.89 -11.09
C ASP A 55 14.65 16.72 -11.90
N GLN A 56 13.75 16.09 -12.67
CA GLN A 56 12.74 16.83 -13.43
C GLN A 56 11.32 16.31 -13.23
N TRP A 57 11.08 15.03 -13.52
CA TRP A 57 9.74 14.48 -13.50
C TRP A 57 9.75 12.97 -13.38
N GLY A 58 8.64 12.42 -12.90
CA GLY A 58 8.41 10.99 -12.97
C GLY A 58 6.94 10.65 -12.95
N VAL A 59 6.62 9.55 -13.61
CA VAL A 59 5.29 8.95 -13.62
C VAL A 59 5.39 7.49 -13.22
N ARG A 60 4.42 7.01 -12.45
CA ARG A 60 4.32 5.61 -12.02
C ARG A 60 2.86 5.17 -12.06
N PHE A 61 2.63 4.01 -12.63
CA PHE A 61 1.40 3.25 -12.54
C PHE A 61 1.64 2.00 -11.72
N SER A 62 0.64 1.61 -10.94
CA SER A 62 0.66 0.35 -10.21
C SER A 62 -0.71 -0.30 -10.18
N PHE A 63 -0.69 -1.63 -10.21
CA PHE A 63 -1.83 -2.48 -9.99
C PHE A 63 -1.51 -3.42 -8.84
N GLU A 64 -2.42 -3.52 -7.89
CA GLU A 64 -2.36 -4.47 -6.80
C GLU A 64 -3.60 -5.35 -6.80
N ARG A 65 -3.40 -6.65 -6.67
CA ARG A 65 -4.44 -7.64 -6.40
C ARG A 65 -4.15 -8.30 -5.06
N VAL A 66 -5.10 -8.21 -4.14
CA VAL A 66 -5.07 -8.94 -2.87
C VAL A 66 -6.20 -9.96 -2.87
N ARG A 67 -5.88 -11.22 -2.64
CA ARG A 67 -6.86 -12.28 -2.37
C ARG A 67 -6.67 -12.74 -0.94
N ARG A 68 -7.67 -12.59 -0.10
CA ARG A 68 -7.63 -13.02 1.30
C ARG A 68 -8.63 -14.15 1.54
N ALA A 69 -8.17 -15.20 2.20
CA ALA A 69 -9.02 -16.29 2.66
C ALA A 69 -9.05 -16.20 4.19
N LEU A 70 -10.21 -15.90 4.78
CA LEU A 70 -10.32 -15.91 6.23
C LEU A 70 -10.48 -17.37 6.68
N VAL A 71 -9.49 -17.91 7.38
CA VAL A 71 -9.56 -19.23 8.00
C VAL A 71 -10.21 -19.09 9.38
N ALA A 72 -11.40 -19.66 9.57
CA ALA A 72 -12.12 -19.65 10.84
C ALA A 72 -11.42 -20.53 11.88
N GLU A 73 -11.11 -21.79 11.56
CA GLU A 73 -10.55 -22.76 12.50
C GLU A 73 -9.86 -23.92 11.75
N ARG A 74 -8.82 -24.55 12.33
CA ARG A 74 -8.23 -25.80 11.80
C ARG A 74 -8.28 -26.88 12.88
N LEU A 75 -9.06 -27.94 12.63
CA LEU A 75 -9.23 -29.08 13.53
C LEU A 75 -8.57 -30.31 12.89
N ALA A 76 -7.38 -30.68 13.36
CA ALA A 76 -6.58 -31.88 13.04
C ALA A 76 -6.41 -32.22 11.53
N THR A 77 -7.49 -32.54 10.83
CA THR A 77 -7.55 -32.92 9.42
C THR A 77 -8.40 -31.97 8.55
N HIS A 78 -9.09 -31.00 9.15
CA HIS A 78 -10.02 -30.10 8.46
C HIS A 78 -9.70 -28.64 8.72
N THR A 79 -9.74 -27.84 7.64
CA THR A 79 -9.62 -26.39 7.70
C THR A 79 -10.98 -25.77 7.39
N PHE A 80 -11.55 -25.09 8.37
CA PHE A 80 -12.77 -24.31 8.23
C PHE A 80 -12.39 -22.91 7.78
N VAL A 81 -12.78 -22.56 6.57
CA VAL A 81 -12.67 -21.21 6.00
C VAL A 81 -14.03 -20.54 6.09
N PHE A 82 -14.04 -19.24 6.37
CA PHE A 82 -15.24 -18.45 6.16
C PHE A 82 -15.63 -18.54 4.67
N PRO A 83 -16.93 -18.64 4.35
CA PRO A 83 -17.40 -18.92 2.99
C PRO A 83 -17.05 -17.82 1.98
N HIS A 84 -16.56 -16.67 2.43
CA HIS A 84 -16.31 -15.52 1.58
C HIS A 84 -14.81 -15.24 1.48
N GLN A 85 -14.26 -15.51 0.30
CA GLN A 85 -12.95 -15.01 -0.09
C GLN A 85 -13.06 -13.53 -0.45
N GLU A 86 -12.18 -12.70 0.11
CA GLU A 86 -12.06 -11.30 -0.29
C GLU A 86 -11.13 -11.23 -1.50
N LEU A 87 -11.57 -10.54 -2.55
CA LEU A 87 -10.75 -10.20 -3.70
C LEU A 87 -10.78 -8.68 -3.89
N ARG A 88 -9.64 -8.04 -3.72
CA ARG A 88 -9.47 -6.60 -3.88
C ARG A 88 -8.53 -6.29 -5.04
N HIS A 89 -8.93 -5.30 -5.83
CA HIS A 89 -8.12 -4.73 -6.90
C HIS A 89 -7.91 -3.25 -6.64
N THR A 90 -6.65 -2.81 -6.67
CA THR A 90 -6.29 -1.41 -6.53
C THR A 90 -5.52 -0.98 -7.75
N PHE A 91 -5.94 0.13 -8.36
CA PHE A 91 -5.20 0.80 -9.42
C PHE A 91 -4.70 2.13 -8.91
N ALA A 92 -3.44 2.45 -9.14
CA ALA A 92 -2.91 3.76 -8.80
C ALA A 92 -2.05 4.32 -9.92
N ALA A 93 -2.14 5.64 -10.09
CA ALA A 93 -1.29 6.43 -10.96
C ALA A 93 -0.73 7.59 -10.15
N SER A 94 0.55 7.90 -10.35
CA SER A 94 1.19 9.05 -9.71
C SER A 94 2.12 9.74 -10.69
N ALA A 95 2.22 11.05 -10.55
CA ALA A 95 3.12 11.88 -11.31
C ALA A 95 3.75 12.92 -10.38
N HIS A 96 5.01 13.24 -10.61
CA HIS A 96 5.68 14.33 -9.92
C HIS A 96 6.50 15.17 -10.88
N ARG A 97 6.72 16.43 -10.50
CA ARG A 97 7.60 17.38 -11.17
C ARG A 97 8.41 18.14 -10.15
N MET A 98 9.72 18.19 -10.37
CA MET A 98 10.65 19.04 -9.66
C MET A 98 10.90 20.31 -10.47
N PHE A 99 10.97 21.45 -9.78
CA PHE A 99 11.22 22.74 -10.42
C PHE A 99 12.70 23.13 -10.31
N PRO A 100 13.28 23.81 -11.32
CA PRO A 100 14.69 24.22 -11.32
C PRO A 100 15.10 25.06 -10.10
N HIS A 101 14.17 25.85 -9.56
CA HIS A 101 14.37 26.70 -8.39
C HIS A 101 13.92 26.03 -7.09
N GLY A 102 13.86 24.70 -7.09
CA GLY A 102 13.43 23.91 -5.95
C GLY A 102 11.91 23.78 -5.92
N GLY A 103 11.46 22.75 -5.22
CA GLY A 103 10.05 22.46 -5.04
C GLY A 103 9.59 21.26 -5.86
N LEU A 104 8.62 20.56 -5.28
CA LEU A 104 8.06 19.31 -5.79
C LEU A 104 6.54 19.45 -5.84
N LEU A 105 5.99 19.27 -7.03
CA LEU A 105 4.56 19.07 -7.22
C LEU A 105 4.32 17.59 -7.49
N ALA A 106 3.46 16.95 -6.70
CA ALA A 106 3.11 15.55 -6.90
C ALA A 106 1.60 15.33 -6.83
N PHE A 107 1.12 14.50 -7.77
CA PHE A 107 -0.26 14.08 -7.92
C PHE A 107 -0.31 12.56 -7.81
N SER A 108 -1.29 12.03 -7.08
CA SER A 108 -1.62 10.62 -7.12
C SER A 108 -3.11 10.39 -7.13
N LEU A 109 -3.55 9.46 -7.96
CA LEU A 109 -4.91 8.96 -8.04
C LEU A 109 -4.88 7.47 -7.73
N GLN A 110 -5.74 7.03 -6.82
CA GLN A 110 -5.94 5.63 -6.47
C GLN A 110 -7.42 5.28 -6.60
N LEU A 111 -7.69 4.14 -7.22
CA LEU A 111 -9.02 3.56 -7.36
C LEU A 111 -9.03 2.20 -6.66
N SER A 112 -9.97 1.99 -5.75
CA SER A 112 -10.16 0.74 -5.01
C SER A 112 -11.64 0.50 -4.73
N PRO A 113 -12.10 -0.75 -4.58
CA PRO A 113 -13.46 -0.99 -4.10
C PRO A 113 -13.64 -0.47 -2.67
N LEU A 114 -14.83 0.05 -2.38
CA LEU A 114 -15.16 0.74 -1.14
C LEU A 114 -15.02 -0.18 0.07
N GLN A 115 -14.21 0.19 1.07
CA GLN A 115 -14.12 -0.50 2.35
C GLN A 115 -15.00 0.23 3.39
N ASN A 116 -15.85 -0.50 4.11
CA ASN A 116 -16.70 -0.08 5.25
C ASN A 116 -18.20 0.22 4.99
N ALA A 117 -18.80 -0.20 3.88
CA ALA A 117 -20.22 -0.53 3.98
C ALA A 117 -20.28 -1.89 4.68
N GLU A 118 -21.00 -1.98 5.81
CA GLU A 118 -21.51 -3.26 6.31
C GLU A 118 -21.89 -4.12 5.10
N PHE A 119 -21.28 -5.30 5.03
CA PHE A 119 -21.24 -6.14 3.84
C PHE A 119 -22.62 -6.28 3.19
N VAL A 120 -22.88 -5.47 2.14
CA VAL A 120 -23.98 -5.69 1.22
C VAL A 120 -23.38 -6.44 0.03
N PRO A 121 -23.56 -7.76 -0.07
CA PRO A 121 -23.20 -8.47 -1.28
C PRO A 121 -23.98 -7.78 -2.41
N GLU A 122 -23.28 -7.43 -3.50
CA GLU A 122 -23.80 -6.74 -4.71
C GLU A 122 -23.61 -5.21 -4.80
N ALA A 123 -23.11 -4.51 -3.77
CA ALA A 123 -22.78 -3.09 -3.92
C ALA A 123 -21.40 -2.87 -4.57
N ASN A 124 -21.33 -2.97 -5.89
CA ASN A 124 -20.11 -2.74 -6.69
C ASN A 124 -19.75 -1.24 -6.73
N ARG A 125 -19.36 -0.67 -5.58
CA ARG A 125 -19.04 0.75 -5.42
C ARG A 125 -17.53 0.97 -5.43
N LEU A 126 -17.09 1.95 -6.21
CA LEU A 126 -15.69 2.29 -6.41
C LEU A 126 -15.32 3.53 -5.60
N GLU A 127 -14.35 3.42 -4.69
CA GLU A 127 -13.71 4.55 -4.01
C GLU A 127 -12.60 5.10 -4.90
N HIS A 128 -12.56 6.42 -5.01
CA HIS A 128 -11.48 7.15 -5.67
C HIS A 128 -10.83 8.08 -4.66
N ARG A 129 -9.51 7.98 -4.52
CA ARG A 129 -8.71 8.86 -3.67
C ARG A 129 -7.76 9.65 -4.54
N LEU A 130 -7.97 10.97 -4.57
CA LEU A 130 -7.07 11.92 -5.20
C LEU A 130 -6.23 12.59 -4.11
N ASN A 131 -4.92 12.51 -4.23
CA ASN A 131 -4.01 13.29 -3.40
C ASN A 131 -3.22 14.26 -4.27
N VAL A 132 -3.20 15.51 -3.85
CA VAL A 132 -2.37 16.57 -4.44
C VAL A 132 -1.46 17.07 -3.34
N SER A 133 -0.16 17.13 -3.63
CA SER A 133 0.83 17.62 -2.68
C SER A 133 1.79 18.58 -3.35
N TRP A 134 2.11 19.64 -2.61
CA TRP A 134 3.08 20.66 -2.98
C TRP A 134 4.08 20.82 -1.84
N GLN A 135 5.35 20.72 -2.16
CA GLN A 135 6.44 21.00 -1.23
C GLN A 135 7.30 22.12 -1.82
N PRO A 136 7.26 23.35 -1.28
CA PRO A 136 8.12 24.42 -1.77
C PRO A 136 9.59 24.13 -1.44
N GLY A 137 10.49 24.36 -2.40
CA GLY A 137 11.92 24.31 -2.16
C GLY A 137 12.41 25.67 -1.71
N PHE A 138 12.74 25.82 -0.42
CA PHE A 138 13.42 27.03 0.06
C PHE A 138 14.92 26.84 -0.10
N PHE A 139 15.53 27.57 -1.01
CA PHE A 139 16.97 27.77 -0.99
C PHE A 139 17.31 28.76 0.12
N LEU A 140 17.97 28.30 1.18
CA LEU A 140 18.77 29.20 2.02
C LEU A 140 19.90 29.73 1.13
N SER A 141 19.70 30.92 0.58
CA SER A 141 20.76 31.64 -0.12
C SER A 141 21.92 31.85 0.85
N LYS A 142 23.05 31.18 0.64
CA LYS A 142 24.33 31.59 1.21
C LYS A 142 24.71 32.93 0.58
N LYS A 143 24.11 34.02 1.08
CA LYS A 143 24.50 35.40 0.78
C LYS A 143 24.85 36.16 2.05
N ASP A 144 25.45 35.51 3.03
CA ASP A 144 26.11 36.18 4.16
C ASP A 144 27.49 35.57 4.36
N GLY A 145 28.45 36.14 3.65
CA GLY A 145 29.84 35.71 3.65
C GLY A 145 30.76 36.61 2.83
N GLN A 146 30.36 37.85 2.54
CA GLN A 146 31.35 38.91 2.32
C GLN A 146 31.94 39.27 3.69
N ALA A 147 32.87 38.45 4.16
CA ALA A 147 33.80 38.90 5.19
C ALA A 147 34.76 39.87 4.52
N ARG A 148 34.51 41.17 4.75
CA ARG A 148 35.52 42.21 4.66
C ARG A 148 36.80 41.72 5.35
N LYS A 149 37.91 41.71 4.62
CA LYS A 149 39.21 42.25 5.03
C LYS A 149 40.15 42.27 3.84
#